data_AF-A0A1I4P2T8-F1
#
_entry.id   AF-A0A1I4P2T8-F1
#
_cell.length_a   1.000
_cell.length_b   1.000
_cell.length_c   1.000
_cell.angle_alpha   90.00
_cell.angle_beta   90.00
_cell.angle_gamma   90.00
#
_symmetry.space_group_name_H-M   'P 1'
#
loop_
_entity.id
_entity.type
_entity.pdbx_description
1 polymer ?
#
loop_
_entity_poly.entity_id
_entity_poly.type
_entity_poly.pdbx_seq_one_letter_code
_entity_poly.pdbx_strand_id
1 'polypeptide(L)' 'MTKLFIAQIRDAGRDRPLVTVRAEAEGEARLFLAAAYPEAEIASVTEPSDWTSDADTGARAGDIREHPGATWQPPSSLAD' A
#
# COMPACT_ATOMS: atom_id res chain seq x y z
N MET A 1 -17.62 -0.21 -3.75
CA MET A 1 -16.91 -1.48 -4.08
C MET A 1 -15.44 -1.19 -3.89
N THR A 2 -14.73 -1.97 -3.08
CA THR A 2 -13.36 -1.64 -2.67
C THR A 2 -12.35 -1.95 -3.78
N LYS A 3 -11.42 -1.04 -3.98
CA LYS A 3 -10.26 -1.18 -4.84
C LYS A 3 -9.05 -1.65 -4.02
N LEU A 4 -8.04 -2.12 -4.72
CA LEU A 4 -6.75 -2.43 -4.14
C LEU A 4 -5.82 -1.24 -4.33
N PHE A 5 -5.12 -0.84 -3.27
CA PHE A 5 -4.03 0.12 -3.31
C PHE A 5 -2.76 -0.56 -2.80
N ILE A 6 -1.63 -0.15 -3.34
CA ILE A 6 -0.31 -0.44 -2.80
C ILE A 6 0.21 0.80 -2.07
N ALA A 7 0.98 0.59 -1.01
CA ALA A 7 1.65 1.66 -0.28
C ALA A 7 3.12 1.36 -0.02
N GLN A 8 3.93 2.41 -0.13
CA GLN A 8 5.29 2.45 0.38
C GLN A 8 5.27 3.08 1.77
N ILE A 9 5.73 2.31 2.75
CA ILE A 9 5.76 2.74 4.15
C ILE A 9 7.20 2.74 4.62
N ARG A 10 7.60 3.78 5.36
CA ARG A 10 8.90 3.88 5.99
C ARG A 10 8.74 3.98 7.49
N ASP A 11 9.46 3.13 8.20
CA ASP A 11 9.35 3.02 9.65
C ASP A 11 10.75 3.00 10.26
N ALA A 12 10.98 3.86 11.26
CA ALA A 12 12.30 4.04 11.90
C ALA A 12 13.48 4.18 10.90
N GLY A 13 13.24 4.85 9.76
CA GLY A 13 14.26 5.07 8.72
C GLY A 13 14.53 3.87 7.80
N ARG A 14 13.70 2.81 7.84
CA ARG A 14 13.78 1.67 6.93
C ARG A 14 12.51 1.57 6.09
N ASP A 15 12.65 1.28 4.81
CA ASP A 15 11.49 0.90 3.98
C ASP A 15 10.93 -0.43 4.47
N ARG A 16 9.62 -0.44 4.75
CA ARG A 16 8.86 -1.65 5.00
C ARG A 16 8.65 -2.43 3.69
N PRO A 17 8.35 -3.73 3.78
CA PRO A 17 7.88 -4.48 2.63
C PRO A 17 6.65 -3.81 1.99
N LEU A 18 6.39 -4.13 0.72
CA LEU A 18 5.22 -3.62 0.02
C LEU A 18 3.95 -3.90 0.82
N VAL A 19 3.17 -2.86 1.08
CA VAL A 19 1.89 -2.99 1.79
C VAL A 19 0.76 -2.84 0.81
N THR A 20 -0.26 -3.69 0.91
CA THR A 20 -1.52 -3.51 0.19
C THR A 20 -2.63 -3.13 1.15
N VAL A 21 -3.55 -2.29 0.70
CA VAL A 21 -4.77 -1.94 1.43
C VAL A 21 -5.99 -1.95 0.51
N ARG A 22 -7.11 -2.49 1.00
CA ARG A 22 -8.40 -2.41 0.32
C ARG A 22 -9.16 -1.16 0.78
N ALA A 23 -9.54 -0.29 -0.14
CA ALA A 23 -10.27 0.95 0.17
C ALA A 23 -11.12 1.40 -1.02
N GLU A 24 -12.09 2.27 -0.80
CA GLU A 24 -12.90 2.84 -1.89
C GLU A 24 -12.15 3.92 -2.68
N ALA A 25 -11.20 4.62 -2.04
CA ALA A 25 -10.37 5.66 -2.66
C ALA A 25 -9.01 5.80 -1.97
N GLU A 26 -8.05 6.48 -2.62
CA GLU A 26 -6.70 6.72 -2.08
C GLU A 26 -6.73 7.45 -0.72
N GLY A 27 -7.63 8.42 -0.57
CA GLY A 27 -7.81 9.14 0.70
C GLY A 27 -8.21 8.22 1.85
N GLU A 28 -9.09 7.25 1.59
CA GLU A 28 -9.50 6.27 2.59
C GLU A 28 -8.39 5.23 2.86
N ALA A 29 -7.68 4.81 1.81
CA ALA A 29 -6.49 3.96 1.95
C ALA A 29 -5.45 4.58 2.89
N ARG A 30 -5.17 5.88 2.74
CA ARG A 30 -4.25 6.61 3.64
C ARG A 30 -4.75 6.65 5.08
N LEU A 31 -6.07 6.81 5.30
CA LEU A 31 -6.64 6.79 6.64
C LEU A 31 -6.46 5.42 7.32
N PHE A 32 -6.73 4.34 6.60
CA PHE A 32 -6.52 2.98 7.13
C PHE A 32 -5.05 2.71 7.43
N LEU A 33 -4.14 3.11 6.53
CA LEU A 33 -2.71 2.94 6.73
C LEU A 33 -2.19 3.78 7.90
N ALA A 34 -2.65 5.03 8.06
CA ALA A 34 -2.24 5.89 9.16
C ALA A 34 -2.72 5.35 10.52
N ALA A 35 -3.90 4.70 10.55
CA ALA A 35 -4.39 4.03 11.74
C ALA A 35 -3.60 2.76 12.07
N ALA A 36 -3.17 2.00 11.05
CA ALA A 36 -2.41 0.76 11.23
C ALA A 36 -0.93 0.99 11.54
N TYR A 37 -0.34 2.06 11.00
CA TYR A 37 1.07 2.41 11.16
C TYR A 37 1.21 3.85 11.70
N PRO A 38 0.79 4.11 12.95
CA PRO A 38 0.73 5.46 13.50
C PRO A 38 2.09 6.15 13.63
N GLU A 39 3.17 5.38 13.70
CA GLU A 39 4.55 5.87 13.87
C GLU A 39 5.32 5.89 12.54
N ALA A 40 4.75 5.34 11.47
CA ALA A 40 5.42 5.21 10.18
C ALA A 40 5.05 6.35 9.23
N GLU A 41 5.96 6.67 8.33
CA GLU A 41 5.73 7.56 7.21
C GLU A 41 5.08 6.78 6.05
N ILE A 42 3.91 7.23 5.60
CA ILE A 42 3.27 6.73 4.37
C ILE A 42 3.84 7.53 3.20
N ALA A 43 4.95 7.05 2.63
CA ALA A 43 5.67 7.76 1.57
C ALA A 43 4.87 7.85 0.26
N SER A 44 4.12 6.80 -0.07
CA SER A 44 3.28 6.78 -1.27
C SER A 44 2.12 5.80 -1.14
N VAL A 45 0.99 6.11 -1.79
CA VAL A 45 -0.17 5.23 -1.92
C VAL A 45 -0.69 5.39 -3.35
N THR A 46 -0.88 4.28 -4.07
CA THR A 46 -1.37 4.31 -5.46
C THR A 46 -2.12 3.02 -5.82
N GLU A 47 -2.85 3.03 -6.93
CA GLU A 47 -3.45 1.80 -7.48
C GLU A 47 -2.32 0.92 -8.08
N PRO A 48 -2.33 -0.40 -7.87
CA PRO A 48 -1.34 -1.29 -8.44
C PRO A 48 -1.44 -1.24 -9.97
N SER A 49 -0.45 -0.65 -10.65
CA SER A 49 -0.36 -0.69 -12.12
C SER A 49 0.14 -2.05 -12.59
N ASP A 50 1.42 -2.34 -12.38
CA ASP A 50 2.07 -3.59 -12.81
C ASP A 50 2.21 -4.64 -11.69
N TRP A 51 1.86 -4.27 -10.45
CA TRP A 51 1.93 -5.21 -9.34
C TRP A 51 0.81 -6.26 -9.47
N THR A 52 1.15 -7.38 -10.10
CA THR A 52 0.35 -8.60 -10.14
C THR A 52 0.96 -9.57 -9.15
N SER A 53 0.24 -9.89 -8.09
CA SER A 53 0.65 -10.90 -7.12
C SER A 53 -0.52 -11.83 -6.84
N ASP A 54 -0.25 -13.13 -6.84
CA ASP A 54 -1.18 -14.17 -6.34
C ASP A 54 -1.33 -14.13 -4.80
N ALA A 55 -0.67 -13.18 -4.13
CA ALA A 55 -0.75 -13.01 -2.70
C ALA A 55 -2.13 -12.54 -2.24
N ASP A 56 -2.59 -13.06 -1.10
CA ASP A 56 -3.83 -12.60 -0.47
C ASP A 56 -3.74 -11.11 -0.14
N THR A 57 -4.67 -10.32 -0.67
CA THR A 57 -4.77 -8.88 -0.43
C THR A 57 -6.02 -8.51 0.36
N GLY A 58 -6.76 -9.51 0.87
CA GLY A 58 -8.04 -9.31 1.50
C GLY A 58 -9.15 -8.92 0.51
N ALA A 59 -10.34 -8.74 1.05
CA ALA A 59 -11.58 -8.52 0.30
C ALA A 59 -12.43 -7.36 0.84
N ARG A 60 -12.19 -6.90 2.07
CA ARG A 60 -12.99 -5.88 2.78
C ARG A 60 -12.23 -4.57 2.89
N ALA A 61 -12.97 -3.46 3.02
CA ALA A 61 -12.35 -2.16 3.28
C ALA A 61 -11.54 -2.22 4.58
N GLY A 62 -10.32 -1.68 4.54
CA GLY A 62 -9.38 -1.71 5.66
C GLY A 62 -8.56 -3.00 5.79
N ASP A 63 -8.73 -3.99 4.91
CA ASP A 63 -7.83 -5.14 4.86
C ASP A 63 -6.44 -4.65 4.43
N ILE A 64 -5.47 -4.80 5.33
CA ILE A 64 -4.06 -4.42 5.13
C ILE A 64 -3.19 -5.68 5.17
N ARG A 65 -2.29 -5.83 4.20
CA ARG A 65 -1.35 -6.96 4.11
C ARG A 65 0.05 -6.47 3.76
N GLU A 66 1.06 -7.01 4.45
CA GLU A 66 2.46 -6.81 4.13
C GLU A 66 2.96 -7.97 3.26
N HIS A 67 3.72 -7.67 2.21
CA HIS A 67 4.24 -8.65 1.26
C HIS A 67 5.77 -8.70 1.32
N PRO A 68 6.35 -9.45 2.27
CA PRO A 68 7.80 -9.57 2.37
C PRO A 68 8.39 -10.21 1.10
N GLY A 69 9.42 -9.58 0.53
CA GLY A 69 10.03 -10.01 -0.72
C GLY A 69 9.42 -9.38 -1.98
N ALA A 70 8.30 -8.66 -1.86
CA ALA A 70 7.82 -7.78 -2.91
C ALA A 70 8.36 -6.37 -2.70
N THR A 71 9.04 -5.84 -3.71
CA THR A 71 9.55 -4.47 -3.70
C THR A 71 8.47 -3.52 -4.23
N TRP A 72 8.36 -2.35 -3.61
CA TRP A 72 7.56 -1.25 -4.14
C TRP A 72 7.94 -0.94 -5.60
N GLN A 73 6.93 -0.82 -6.46
CA GLN A 73 7.09 -0.39 -7.84
C GLN A 73 6.38 0.95 -8.00
N PRO A 74 7.10 2.06 -8.24
CA PRO A 74 6.47 3.34 -8.48
C PRO A 74 5.64 3.29 -9.77
N PRO A 75 4.47 3.95 -9.82
CA PRO A 75 3.68 4.02 -11.04
C PRO A 75 4.48 4.73 -12.14
N SER A 76 4.42 4.25 -13.38
CA SER A 76 5.26 4.74 -14.50
C SER A 76 5.13 6.24 -14.80
N SER A 77 4.10 6.93 -14.31
CA SER A 77 3.97 8.40 -14.43
C SER A 77 4.81 9.22 -13.44
N LEU A 78 5.54 8.57 -12.52
CA LEU A 78 6.43 9.22 -11.55
C LEU A 78 7.92 8.96 -11.82
N ALA A 79 8.24 8.36 -12.97
CA ALA A 79 9.60 8.19 -13.46
C ALA A 79 9.99 9.36 -14.38
N ASP A 80 10.25 10.53 -13.81
CA ASP A 80 11.03 11.61 -14.44
C ASP A 80 11.91 12.30 -13.37
#